data_AF-X7F3I6-F1
#
_entry.id   AF-X7F3I6-F1
#
_cell.length_a   1.000
_cell.length_b   1.000
_cell.length_c   1.000
_cell.angle_alpha   90.00
_cell.angle_beta   90.00
_cell.angle_gamma   90.00
#
_symmetry.space_group_name_H-M   'P 1'
#
loop_
_entity.id
_entity.type
_entity.pdbx_description
1 polymer ?
#
loop_
_entity_poly.entity_id
_entity_poly.type
_entity_poly.pdbx_seq_one_letter_code
_entity_poly.pdbx_strand_id
1 'polypeptide(L)'
;MAEVYADWAGRERLFRLDFGRVMEIEEACGKEAIGAIYLRLSSGKFFANEVYQIIRIALIGGGENKVEAKHLMERHFDRTTYMENAALAGDILIALMTGIEEDPTRETGEPEPIRFSEVSQICRVFHMSPEELRRLTYADFVNLVKGLNASGTRRAEPPTEAEFEEILAKYEPEALK
;
A
#
# COMPACT_ATOMS: atom_id res chain seq x y z
N MET A 1 -8.74 11.70 10.88
CA MET A 1 -8.43 12.24 9.54
C MET A 1 -7.93 11.06 8.73
N ALA A 2 -8.44 10.85 7.53
CA ALA A 2 -8.05 9.73 6.67
C ALA A 2 -7.20 10.22 5.51
N GLU A 3 -6.10 9.54 5.24
CA GLU A 3 -5.12 9.89 4.20
C GLU A 3 -4.69 8.61 3.46
N VAL A 4 -4.94 8.60 2.16
CA VAL A 4 -4.58 7.50 1.28
C VAL A 4 -3.72 8.08 0.16
N TYR A 5 -2.52 7.55 0.01
CA TYR A 5 -1.68 7.73 -1.18
C TYR A 5 -1.95 6.58 -2.12
N ALA A 6 -2.23 6.89 -3.38
CA ALA A 6 -2.41 5.89 -4.44
C ALA A 6 -1.94 6.44 -5.79
N ASP A 7 -1.37 5.57 -6.62
CA ASP A 7 -1.10 5.87 -8.03
C ASP A 7 -2.42 5.91 -8.79
N TRP A 8 -2.83 7.12 -9.15
CA TRP A 8 -4.07 7.34 -9.90
C TRP A 8 -3.82 8.45 -10.92
N ALA A 9 -4.39 8.37 -12.12
CA ALA A 9 -4.20 9.37 -13.18
C ALA A 9 -2.71 9.71 -13.47
N GLY A 10 -1.86 8.69 -13.50
CA GLY A 10 -0.47 8.77 -13.95
C GLY A 10 0.56 9.34 -12.96
N ARG A 11 0.18 9.53 -11.68
CA ARG A 11 1.13 9.86 -10.59
C ARG A 11 0.56 9.45 -9.24
N GLU A 12 1.42 9.37 -8.24
CA GLU A 12 1.00 9.27 -6.85
C GLU A 12 0.19 10.51 -6.44
N ARG A 13 -0.97 10.29 -5.83
CA ARG A 13 -1.86 11.34 -5.34
C ARG A 13 -2.29 11.06 -3.92
N LEU A 14 -2.40 12.13 -3.15
CA LEU A 14 -3.02 12.13 -1.84
C LEU A 14 -4.54 12.28 -1.97
N PHE A 15 -5.25 11.40 -1.29
CA PHE A 15 -6.68 11.42 -1.07
C PHE A 15 -6.91 11.62 0.42
N ARG A 16 -7.56 12.71 0.82
CA ARG A 16 -7.75 13.04 2.23
C ARG A 16 -9.20 13.33 2.55
N LEU A 17 -9.69 12.75 3.64
CA LEU A 17 -11.00 13.06 4.22
C LEU A 17 -10.84 13.60 5.65
N ASP A 18 -11.26 14.84 5.84
CA ASP A 18 -11.54 15.44 7.14
C ASP A 18 -13.06 15.47 7.38
N PHE A 19 -13.46 15.91 8.57
CA PHE A 19 -14.88 15.97 8.94
C PHE A 19 -15.71 16.83 7.95
N GLY A 20 -15.15 17.94 7.47
CA GLY A 20 -15.82 18.80 6.49
C GLY A 20 -16.07 18.07 5.17
N ARG A 21 -15.06 17.34 4.69
CA ARG A 21 -15.15 16.57 3.45
C ARG A 21 -16.12 15.40 3.54
N VAL A 22 -16.24 14.78 4.71
CA VAL A 22 -17.26 13.74 4.93
C VAL A 22 -18.66 14.33 4.78
N MET A 23 -18.95 15.48 5.41
CA MET A 23 -20.24 16.16 5.23
C MET A 23 -20.48 16.57 3.77
N GLU A 24 -19.44 17.00 3.06
CA GLU A 24 -19.54 17.31 1.62
C GLU A 24 -19.91 16.07 0.79
N ILE A 25 -19.39 14.88 1.12
CA ILE A 25 -19.77 13.62 0.47
C ILE A 25 -21.23 13.28 0.75
N GLU A 26 -21.66 13.35 2.00
CA GLU A 26 -23.05 13.06 2.38
C GLU A 26 -24.02 13.97 1.62
N GLU A 27 -23.74 15.28 1.57
CA GLU A 27 -24.55 16.24 0.81
C GLU A 27 -24.56 15.93 -0.71
N ALA A 28 -23.39 15.65 -1.29
CA ALA A 28 -23.26 15.35 -2.72
C ALA A 28 -23.92 14.02 -3.13
N CYS A 29 -24.08 13.10 -2.17
CA CYS A 29 -24.75 11.81 -2.34
C CYS A 29 -26.23 11.84 -1.90
N GLY A 30 -26.84 13.01 -1.73
CA GLY A 30 -28.27 13.12 -1.44
C GLY A 30 -28.63 13.07 0.05
N LYS A 31 -27.70 13.51 0.92
CA LYS A 31 -27.83 13.51 2.39
C LYS A 31 -27.93 12.12 2.99
N GLU A 32 -27.27 11.17 2.35
CA GLU A 32 -27.15 9.81 2.86
C GLU A 32 -26.03 9.71 3.89
N ALA A 33 -26.25 8.93 4.95
CA ALA A 33 -25.26 8.73 6.00
C ALA A 33 -24.02 8.01 5.44
N ILE A 34 -22.83 8.48 5.83
CA ILE A 34 -21.56 7.93 5.34
C ILE A 34 -21.41 6.43 5.58
N GLY A 35 -21.94 5.91 6.69
CA GLY A 35 -21.93 4.47 6.99
C GLY A 35 -22.79 3.64 6.02
N ALA A 36 -23.90 4.21 5.51
CA ALA A 36 -24.75 3.55 4.52
C ALA A 36 -24.07 3.50 3.14
N ILE A 37 -23.41 4.60 2.77
CA ILE A 37 -22.59 4.67 1.54
C ILE A 37 -21.47 3.62 1.61
N TYR A 38 -20.75 3.54 2.75
CA TYR A 38 -19.71 2.54 2.97
C TYR A 38 -20.24 1.10 2.82
N LEU A 39 -21.33 0.74 3.51
CA LEU A 39 -21.93 -0.59 3.44
C LEU A 39 -22.35 -0.97 2.00
N ARG A 40 -22.89 -0.02 1.24
CA ARG A 40 -23.23 -0.25 -0.19
C ARG A 40 -21.98 -0.48 -1.03
N LEU A 41 -20.94 0.33 -0.83
CA LEU A 41 -19.67 0.20 -1.52
C LEU A 41 -19.03 -1.17 -1.25
N SER A 42 -18.92 -1.57 0.01
CA SER A 42 -18.37 -2.87 0.41
C SER A 42 -19.20 -4.07 -0.06
N SER A 43 -20.52 -3.89 -0.24
CA SER A 43 -21.41 -4.95 -0.75
C SER A 43 -21.57 -4.96 -2.27
N GLY A 44 -20.91 -4.04 -2.98
CA GLY A 44 -21.00 -3.93 -4.44
C GLY A 44 -22.33 -3.36 -4.97
N LYS A 45 -23.17 -2.80 -4.09
CA LYS A 45 -24.48 -2.21 -4.42
C LYS A 45 -24.43 -0.68 -4.47
N PHE A 46 -23.26 -0.12 -4.71
CA PHE A 46 -23.03 1.32 -4.77
C PHE A 46 -23.60 1.93 -6.04
N PHE A 47 -23.91 3.22 -5.96
CA PHE A 47 -24.20 4.04 -7.12
C PHE A 47 -22.90 4.60 -7.71
N ALA A 48 -22.81 4.68 -9.03
CA ALA A 48 -21.65 5.27 -9.71
C ALA A 48 -21.35 6.70 -9.24
N ASN A 49 -22.38 7.49 -8.94
CA ASN A 49 -22.21 8.85 -8.40
C ASN A 49 -21.50 8.84 -7.04
N GLU A 50 -21.75 7.86 -6.17
CA GLU A 50 -21.08 7.77 -4.86
C GLU A 50 -19.57 7.61 -5.05
N VAL A 51 -19.16 6.67 -5.90
CA VAL A 51 -17.75 6.42 -6.24
C VAL A 51 -17.11 7.69 -6.79
N TYR A 52 -17.79 8.36 -7.72
CA TYR A 52 -17.32 9.61 -8.31
C TYR A 52 -17.11 10.71 -7.25
N GLN A 53 -18.10 10.95 -6.38
CA GLN A 53 -18.04 12.01 -5.38
C GLN A 53 -16.97 11.71 -4.32
N ILE A 54 -16.84 10.47 -3.86
CA ILE A 54 -15.82 10.07 -2.87
C ILE A 54 -14.42 10.40 -3.38
N ILE A 55 -14.06 9.92 -4.57
CA ILE A 55 -12.73 10.15 -5.16
C ILE A 55 -12.48 11.64 -5.38
N ARG A 56 -13.45 12.35 -5.99
CA ARG A 56 -13.33 13.77 -6.30
C ARG A 56 -13.13 14.62 -5.05
N ILE A 57 -13.93 14.38 -4.01
CA ILE A 57 -13.88 15.15 -2.76
C ILE A 57 -12.61 14.83 -1.98
N ALA A 58 -12.17 13.57 -1.99
CA ALA A 58 -10.92 13.17 -1.36
C ALA A 58 -9.69 13.76 -2.06
N LEU A 59 -9.67 13.88 -3.40
CA LEU A 59 -8.63 14.62 -4.14
C LEU A 59 -8.55 16.08 -3.70
N ILE A 60 -9.71 16.73 -3.53
CA ILE A 60 -9.77 18.12 -3.05
C ILE A 60 -9.26 18.21 -1.61
N GLY A 61 -9.56 17.22 -0.78
CA GLY A 61 -8.97 17.09 0.53
C GLY A 61 -7.44 16.95 0.48
N GLY A 62 -6.91 16.19 -0.48
CA GLY A 62 -5.47 15.93 -0.63
C GLY A 62 -4.64 17.07 -1.22
N GLY A 63 -5.28 18.19 -1.57
CA GLY A 63 -4.60 19.41 -2.02
C GLY A 63 -4.87 19.79 -3.48
N GLU A 64 -5.59 18.97 -4.23
CA GLU A 64 -6.05 19.37 -5.57
C GLU A 64 -7.10 20.48 -5.45
N ASN A 65 -7.06 21.45 -6.36
CA ASN A 65 -8.11 22.47 -6.38
C ASN A 65 -9.40 21.91 -7.03
N LYS A 66 -10.54 22.57 -6.82
CA LYS A 66 -11.85 22.09 -7.30
C LYS A 66 -11.94 21.91 -8.82
N VAL A 67 -11.25 22.75 -9.58
CA VAL A 67 -11.26 22.73 -11.05
C VAL A 67 -10.38 21.57 -11.54
N GLU A 68 -9.18 21.44 -10.99
CA GLU A 68 -8.26 20.36 -11.36
C GLU A 68 -8.83 19.00 -10.98
N ALA A 69 -9.39 18.85 -9.78
CA ALA A 69 -10.06 17.61 -9.38
C ALA A 69 -11.17 17.23 -10.38
N LYS A 70 -11.99 18.19 -10.84
CA LYS A 70 -12.99 17.93 -11.87
C LYS A 70 -12.36 17.48 -13.19
N HIS A 71 -11.34 18.17 -13.67
CA HIS A 71 -10.66 17.81 -14.91
C HIS A 71 -9.94 16.46 -14.85
N LEU A 72 -9.41 16.08 -13.68
CA LEU A 72 -8.84 14.76 -13.48
C LEU A 72 -9.91 13.68 -13.54
N MET A 73 -11.05 13.89 -12.88
CA MET A 73 -12.17 12.97 -12.94
C MET A 73 -12.69 12.81 -14.38
N GLU A 74 -12.91 13.90 -15.12
CA GLU A 74 -13.37 13.86 -16.51
C GLU A 74 -12.39 13.12 -17.44
N ARG A 75 -11.08 13.23 -17.20
CA ARG A 75 -10.05 12.62 -18.07
C ARG A 75 -9.78 11.16 -17.74
N HIS A 76 -9.88 10.77 -16.47
CA HIS A 76 -9.36 9.49 -16.00
C HIS A 76 -10.43 8.56 -15.44
N PHE A 77 -11.53 9.07 -14.89
CA PHE A 77 -12.55 8.22 -14.25
C PHE A 77 -13.15 7.21 -15.24
N ASP A 78 -13.52 7.65 -16.44
CA ASP A 78 -14.10 6.78 -17.48
C ASP A 78 -13.06 5.89 -18.19
N ARG A 79 -11.76 6.15 -17.97
CA ARG A 79 -10.66 5.33 -18.51
C ARG A 79 -10.26 4.21 -17.56
N THR A 80 -10.68 4.29 -16.31
CA THR A 80 -10.48 3.29 -15.27
C THR A 80 -11.74 2.44 -15.16
N THR A 81 -11.59 1.15 -14.88
CA THR A 81 -12.77 0.29 -14.74
C THR A 81 -13.60 0.71 -13.52
N TYR A 82 -14.92 0.47 -13.58
CA TYR A 82 -15.79 0.79 -12.45
C TYR A 82 -15.38 0.08 -11.16
N MET A 83 -14.85 -1.14 -11.26
CA MET A 83 -14.38 -1.89 -10.10
C MET A 83 -13.11 -1.30 -9.49
N GLU A 84 -12.16 -0.84 -10.30
CA GLU A 84 -10.94 -0.18 -9.80
C GLU A 84 -11.28 1.16 -9.13
N ASN A 85 -12.16 1.97 -9.73
CA ASN A 85 -12.63 3.21 -9.09
C ASN A 85 -13.37 2.92 -7.78
N ALA A 86 -14.22 1.88 -7.75
CA ALA A 86 -14.93 1.49 -6.54
C ALA A 86 -14.00 0.96 -5.45
N ALA A 87 -12.94 0.23 -5.82
CA ALA A 87 -11.90 -0.22 -4.90
C ALA A 87 -11.17 0.96 -4.27
N LEU A 88 -10.72 1.94 -5.07
CA LEU A 88 -10.08 3.16 -4.57
C LEU A 88 -11.00 3.95 -3.62
N ALA A 89 -12.27 4.12 -4.00
CA ALA A 89 -13.26 4.75 -3.12
C ALA A 89 -13.46 3.95 -1.82
N GLY A 90 -13.40 2.62 -1.89
CA GLY A 90 -13.46 1.71 -0.76
C GLY A 90 -12.29 1.92 0.20
N ASP A 91 -11.06 1.94 -0.31
CA ASP A 91 -9.85 2.16 0.48
C ASP A 91 -9.88 3.50 1.21
N ILE A 92 -10.34 4.55 0.52
CA ILE A 92 -10.53 5.89 1.10
C ILE A 92 -11.53 5.85 2.28
N LEU A 93 -12.67 5.17 2.11
CA LEU A 93 -13.68 5.07 3.16
C LEU A 93 -13.26 4.14 4.30
N ILE A 94 -12.54 3.05 4.02
CA ILE A 94 -12.00 2.16 5.05
C ILE A 94 -11.05 2.94 5.95
N ALA A 95 -10.10 3.69 5.37
CA ALA A 95 -9.18 4.54 6.11
C ALA A 95 -9.90 5.58 7.00
N LEU A 96 -11.09 6.03 6.61
CA LEU A 96 -11.96 6.88 7.42
C LEU A 96 -12.59 6.13 8.60
N MET A 97 -13.11 4.91 8.35
CA MET A 97 -13.88 4.16 9.34
C MET A 97 -13.00 3.50 10.41
N THR A 98 -11.87 2.94 10.01
CA THR A 98 -10.94 2.24 10.94
C THR A 98 -9.94 3.19 11.57
N GLY A 99 -9.82 4.41 11.01
CA GLY A 99 -8.62 5.21 11.17
C GLY A 99 -7.46 4.60 10.40
N ILE A 100 -6.42 5.41 10.21
CA ILE A 100 -5.12 4.90 9.76
C ILE A 100 -4.49 4.32 11.03
N GLU A 101 -4.44 2.99 11.18
CA GLU A 101 -3.31 2.42 11.90
C GLU A 101 -2.09 2.91 11.13
N GLU A 102 -1.17 3.63 11.79
CA GLU A 102 0.12 3.96 11.19
C GLU A 102 0.78 2.63 10.84
N ASP A 103 0.55 2.16 9.62
CA ASP A 103 1.19 0.99 9.10
C ASP A 103 2.67 1.38 8.96
N PRO A 104 3.59 0.83 9.78
CA PRO A 104 5.01 1.08 9.59
C PRO A 104 5.52 0.41 8.30
N THR A 105 4.62 -0.10 7.46
CA THR A 105 4.86 -0.89 6.26
C THR A 105 3.94 -0.41 5.13
N ARG A 106 3.96 0.90 4.83
CA ARG A 106 3.57 1.35 3.48
C ARG A 106 4.73 1.03 2.52
N GLU A 107 4.80 -0.23 2.09
CA GLU A 107 5.65 -0.66 0.99
C GLU A 107 4.99 -0.21 -0.33
N THR A 108 5.20 1.05 -0.68
CA THR A 108 5.11 1.54 -2.07
C THR A 108 6.52 1.66 -2.61
N GLY A 109 6.99 0.55 -3.18
CA GLY A 109 8.28 0.44 -3.84
C GLY A 109 8.53 -1.03 -4.13
N GLU A 110 9.13 -1.34 -5.28
CA GLU A 110 9.76 -2.65 -5.49
C GLU A 110 10.53 -3.07 -4.21
N PRO A 111 10.46 -4.34 -3.78
CA PRO A 111 11.01 -4.75 -2.49
C PRO A 111 12.46 -4.27 -2.38
N GLU A 112 12.74 -3.38 -1.41
CA GLU A 112 14.10 -2.90 -1.20
C GLU A 112 14.98 -4.12 -0.88
N PRO A 113 16.12 -4.29 -1.57
CA PRO A 113 17.01 -5.41 -1.28
C PRO A 113 17.45 -5.36 0.19
N ILE A 114 17.21 -6.47 0.89
CA ILE A 114 17.51 -6.64 2.31
C ILE A 114 18.96 -6.18 2.55
N ARG A 115 19.13 -5.18 3.41
CA ARG A 115 20.46 -4.69 3.73
C ARG A 115 21.19 -5.74 4.56
N PHE A 116 22.43 -6.05 4.21
CA PHE A 116 23.24 -7.05 4.92
C PHE A 116 23.33 -6.84 6.44
N SER A 117 23.17 -5.59 6.91
CA SER A 117 23.06 -5.26 8.33
C SER A 117 21.81 -5.86 9.02
N GLU A 118 20.70 -6.03 8.31
CA GLU A 118 19.48 -6.67 8.83
C GLU A 118 19.62 -8.20 8.89
N VAL A 119 20.33 -8.79 7.91
CA VAL A 119 20.72 -10.20 7.93
C VAL A 119 21.57 -10.53 9.17
N SER A 120 22.41 -9.59 9.62
CA SER A 120 23.20 -9.75 10.85
C SER A 120 22.36 -9.74 12.14
N GLN A 121 21.15 -9.17 12.11
CA GLN A 121 20.22 -9.20 13.25
C GLN A 121 19.57 -10.57 13.39
N ILE A 122 19.32 -11.28 12.28
CA ILE A 122 18.82 -12.66 12.27
C ILE A 122 19.77 -13.57 13.05
N CYS A 123 21.09 -13.43 12.85
CA CYS A 123 22.10 -14.19 13.61
C CYS A 123 22.01 -13.95 15.14
N ARG A 124 21.67 -12.73 15.57
CA ARG A 124 21.52 -12.40 17.01
C ARG A 124 20.23 -12.94 17.61
N VAL A 125 19.13 -12.83 16.88
CA VAL A 125 17.80 -13.27 17.35
C VAL A 125 17.72 -14.79 17.45
N PHE A 126 18.31 -15.50 16.49
CA PHE A 126 18.28 -16.97 16.44
C PHE A 126 19.52 -17.63 17.08
N HIS A 127 20.39 -16.86 17.75
CA HIS A 127 21.63 -17.36 18.36
C HIS A 127 22.49 -18.23 17.43
N MET A 128 22.49 -17.92 16.14
CA MET A 128 23.19 -18.68 15.12
C MET A 128 24.43 -17.94 14.64
N SER A 129 25.48 -18.69 14.34
CA SER A 129 26.72 -18.13 13.80
C SER A 129 26.56 -17.78 12.31
N PRO A 130 27.33 -16.81 11.79
CA PRO A 130 27.32 -16.46 10.36
C PRO A 130 27.67 -17.61 9.41
N GLU A 131 28.41 -18.62 9.88
CA GLU A 131 28.72 -19.81 9.08
C GLU A 131 27.54 -20.77 8.97
N GLU A 132 26.76 -20.92 10.05
CA GLU A 132 25.54 -21.73 10.03
C GLU A 132 24.48 -21.11 9.12
N LEU A 133 24.40 -19.78 9.10
CA LEU A 133 23.51 -19.05 8.18
C LEU A 133 23.84 -19.34 6.71
N ARG A 134 25.13 -19.41 6.36
CA ARG A 134 25.58 -19.73 4.99
C ARG A 134 25.33 -21.17 4.57
N ARG A 135 25.07 -22.08 5.51
CA ARG A 135 24.80 -23.50 5.25
C ARG A 135 23.32 -23.82 5.19
N LEU A 136 22.45 -22.85 5.48
CA LEU A 136 21.01 -23.04 5.34
C LEU A 136 20.62 -23.19 3.88
N THR A 137 19.71 -24.12 3.62
CA THR A 137 19.05 -24.15 2.32
C THR A 137 18.10 -22.95 2.21
N TYR A 138 17.79 -22.56 0.97
CA TYR A 138 16.85 -21.47 0.72
C TYR A 138 15.49 -21.69 1.41
N ALA A 139 15.00 -22.94 1.42
CA ALA A 139 13.75 -23.31 2.10
C ALA A 139 13.85 -23.13 3.63
N ASP A 140 14.98 -23.48 4.23
CA ASP A 140 15.21 -23.31 5.67
C ASP A 140 15.29 -21.83 6.05
N PHE A 141 15.95 -21.02 5.22
CA PHE A 141 16.02 -19.58 5.40
C PHE A 141 14.63 -18.92 5.29
N VAL A 142 13.83 -19.29 4.30
CA VAL A 142 12.44 -18.82 4.14
C VAL A 142 11.59 -19.18 5.37
N ASN A 143 11.73 -20.39 5.90
CA ASN A 143 10.99 -20.81 7.09
C ASN A 143 11.44 -20.07 8.36
N LEU A 144 12.73 -19.75 8.47
CA LEU A 144 13.29 -18.96 9.55
C LEU A 144 12.77 -17.50 9.53
N VAL A 145 12.73 -16.89 8.34
CA VAL A 145 12.15 -15.56 8.12
C VAL A 145 10.64 -15.56 8.40
N LYS A 146 9.91 -16.60 8.00
CA LYS A 146 8.49 -16.78 8.37
C LYS A 146 8.27 -16.94 9.88
N GLY A 147 9.17 -17.62 10.58
CA GLY A 147 9.16 -17.73 12.04
C GLY A 147 9.46 -16.40 12.75
N LEU A 148 10.38 -15.59 12.21
CA LEU A 148 10.65 -14.23 12.67
C LEU A 148 9.42 -13.33 12.51
N ASN A 149 8.76 -13.41 11.36
CA ASN A 149 7.53 -12.68 11.04
C ASN A 149 6.31 -13.11 11.88
N ALA A 150 6.34 -14.30 12.49
CA ALA A 150 5.31 -14.78 13.42
C ALA A 150 5.53 -14.27 14.86
N SER A 151 6.73 -13.75 15.18
CA SER A 151 7.12 -13.26 16.50
C SER A 151 7.49 -11.77 16.55
N GLY A 152 7.61 -11.10 15.39
CA GLY A 152 7.97 -9.68 15.26
C GLY A 152 7.11 -8.92 14.25
N THR A 153 7.01 -7.60 14.45
CA THR A 153 6.04 -6.69 13.81
C THR A 153 6.37 -6.27 12.37
N ARG A 154 7.29 -6.93 11.64
CA ARG A 154 7.64 -6.58 10.25
C ARG A 154 7.97 -7.81 9.43
N ARG A 155 7.45 -7.88 8.20
CA ARG A 155 7.63 -9.00 7.26
C ARG A 155 8.52 -8.57 6.10
N ALA A 156 9.66 -9.24 5.90
CA ALA A 156 10.49 -9.08 4.69
C ALA A 156 10.55 -10.41 3.91
N GLU A 157 10.51 -10.35 2.58
CA GLU A 157 10.61 -11.53 1.70
C GLU A 157 12.03 -11.71 1.10
N PRO A 158 12.49 -12.95 0.88
CA PRO A 158 13.86 -13.24 0.42
C PRO A 158 14.10 -12.94 -1.07
N PRO A 159 15.35 -12.59 -1.47
CA PRO A 159 15.69 -12.17 -2.83
C PRO A 159 15.69 -13.32 -3.84
N THR A 160 15.58 -12.96 -5.13
CA THR A 160 15.59 -13.92 -6.24
C THR A 160 17.00 -14.41 -6.58
N GLU A 161 17.10 -15.54 -7.30
CA GLU A 161 18.38 -16.20 -7.63
C GLU A 161 19.30 -15.32 -8.50
N ALA A 162 18.73 -14.57 -9.45
CA ALA A 162 19.47 -13.64 -10.29
C ALA A 162 20.03 -12.45 -9.51
N GLU A 163 19.26 -11.94 -8.53
CA GLU A 163 19.70 -10.84 -7.67
C GLU A 163 20.81 -11.30 -6.71
N PHE A 164 20.76 -12.56 -6.27
CA PHE A 164 21.81 -13.16 -5.46
C PHE A 164 23.14 -13.30 -6.24
N GLU A 165 23.09 -13.72 -7.50
CA GLU A 165 24.27 -13.83 -8.36
C GLU A 165 24.91 -12.46 -8.69
N GLU A 166 24.11 -11.43 -8.94
CA GLU A 166 24.61 -10.07 -9.17
C GLU A 166 25.27 -9.47 -7.92
N ILE A 167 24.71 -9.75 -6.74
CA ILE A 167 25.29 -9.31 -5.46
C ILE A 167 26.65 -9.98 -5.23
N LEU A 168 26.80 -11.26 -5.59
CA LEU A 168 28.08 -11.97 -5.54
C LEU A 168 29.11 -11.40 -6.52
N ALA A 169 28.71 -11.17 -7.78
CA ALA A 169 29.61 -10.65 -8.83
C ALA A 169 30.14 -9.24 -8.54
N LYS A 170 29.36 -8.39 -7.85
CA LYS A 170 29.73 -7.00 -7.54
C LYS A 170 30.74 -6.86 -6.40
N TYR A 171 30.76 -7.81 -5.46
CA TYR A 171 31.60 -7.72 -4.25
C TYR A 171 32.78 -8.70 -4.24
N GLU A 172 32.79 -9.74 -5.08
CA GLU A 172 33.95 -10.62 -5.28
C GLU A 172 34.16 -10.96 -6.77
N PRO A 173 34.95 -10.18 -7.53
CA PRO A 173 35.24 -10.49 -8.94
C PRO A 173 36.05 -11.78 -9.15
N GLU A 174 36.54 -12.44 -8.09
CA GLU A 174 37.22 -13.74 -8.16
C GLU A 174 36.27 -14.95 -8.11
N ALA A 175 34.97 -14.75 -7.86
CA ALA A 175 33.98 -15.83 -7.82
C ALA A 175 33.49 -16.32 -9.20
N LEU A 176 33.99 -15.73 -10.30
CA LEU A 176 33.61 -16.06 -11.69
C LEU A 176 34.69 -16.85 -12.46
N LYS A 177 35.50 -17.65 -11.75
CA LYS A 177 36.40 -18.64 -12.35
C LYS A 177 36.07 -20.06 -11.94
#